data_AF-A0A4Y1RNT9-F1
#
_entry.id   AF-A0A4Y1RNT9-F1
#
_cell.length_a   1.000
_cell.length_b   1.000
_cell.length_c   1.000
_cell.angle_alpha   90.00
_cell.angle_beta   90.00
_cell.angle_gamma   90.00
#
_symmetry.space_group_name_H-M   'P 1'
#
loop_
_entity.id
_entity.type
_entity.pdbx_description
1 polymer ?
#
loop_
_entity_poly.entity_id
_entity_poly.type
_entity_poly.pdbx_seq_one_letter_code
_entity_poly.pdbx_strand_id
1 'polypeptide(L)'
;MKTMMDLKALKSQILHGSLARRVFFRAFFIAAAMSVIPLIHILSGPYITMFTFVNPGDCASEMGHTHVDLAPGKFNFQSRYLNPFWGSFDSDRCMQDVNLTVSVVRELMGKQLLNYGTKALCIGEGSASTVLALQDLGFPNARGVYERRFFSLKRKQFVYEIDYEDKSFDFVLSRDLDKVSVPALLVLEIERVLSPGGIGAILVGSSISSPNSLIRSATPISSLLKSSSVVHVNHIGNFTLVVFKKTYENAGLFEKYRLPADCQSLTNNRPFIGKMEPLVKEKPVDYGKKFNYLPNIVDLSSKKRLVYVDIGAAEHLNSNAKNWFLPSYPVERKAFHTYFVDHNTSVLLSYVKKPGITFVYHPGLAGIKAQVNVTTDGETEPYVGDEGFDFHAWFKETVQFADFVVLKMNAGNVELKFLTELFESGAICFVDELFLHCSGSVDAGGAMPVDCMDIFGSLRSSGVFVHQWWGDGNPVDVL
;
A
#
# COMPACT_ATOMS: atom_id res chain seq x y z
N MET A 1 -58.76 -28.94 34.44
CA MET A 1 -58.45 -29.90 35.52
C MET A 1 -57.19 -30.65 35.11
N LYS A 2 -56.15 -30.54 35.94
CA LYS A 2 -54.77 -31.07 35.74
C LYS A 2 -54.77 -32.53 35.27
N THR A 3 -53.99 -32.83 34.23
CA THR A 3 -53.35 -34.15 34.08
C THR A 3 -51.84 -33.96 34.15
N MET A 4 -51.32 -34.45 35.26
CA MET A 4 -49.96 -34.39 35.75
C MET A 4 -49.05 -35.21 34.83
N MET A 5 -47.89 -34.67 34.46
CA MET A 5 -46.77 -35.45 33.94
C MET A 5 -46.43 -36.55 34.95
N ASP A 6 -46.65 -37.81 34.58
CA ASP A 6 -46.15 -38.95 35.36
C ASP A 6 -44.81 -39.40 34.76
N LEU A 7 -43.75 -38.75 35.22
CA LEU A 7 -42.36 -39.10 34.93
C LEU A 7 -41.93 -40.31 35.79
N LYS A 8 -42.70 -41.41 35.74
CA LYS A 8 -42.44 -42.67 36.46
C LYS A 8 -42.44 -43.87 35.51
N ALA A 9 -41.65 -43.80 34.44
CA ALA A 9 -41.39 -44.99 33.63
C ALA A 9 -40.03 -44.95 32.91
N LEU A 10 -38.99 -44.46 33.58
CA LEU A 10 -37.62 -44.85 33.24
C LEU A 10 -36.94 -45.41 34.48
N LYS A 11 -37.59 -46.40 35.09
CA LYS A 11 -37.00 -47.24 36.13
C LYS A 11 -35.88 -48.02 35.46
N SER A 12 -34.65 -47.54 35.65
CA SER A 12 -33.41 -48.02 35.09
C SER A 12 -33.26 -49.55 35.22
N GLN A 13 -33.70 -50.28 34.20
CA GLN A 13 -33.41 -51.72 34.02
C GLN A 13 -32.08 -51.95 33.27
N ILE A 14 -31.38 -50.88 32.86
CA ILE A 14 -30.15 -50.98 32.05
C ILE A 14 -28.91 -51.35 32.90
N LEU A 15 -29.04 -51.44 34.23
CA LEU A 15 -27.92 -51.67 35.14
C LEU A 15 -28.19 -52.81 36.14
N HIS A 16 -28.40 -54.03 35.66
CA HIS A 16 -28.21 -55.23 36.48
C HIS A 16 -27.04 -56.06 35.93
N GLY A 17 -25.87 -55.84 36.54
CA GLY A 17 -24.61 -56.51 36.22
C GLY A 17 -23.43 -55.54 36.32
N SER A 18 -22.41 -55.89 37.11
CA SER A 18 -21.20 -55.07 37.27
C SER A 18 -20.49 -54.82 35.93
N LEU A 19 -20.61 -55.78 35.02
CA LEU A 19 -20.03 -55.76 33.68
C LEU A 19 -20.78 -54.80 32.74
N ALA A 20 -22.12 -54.87 32.71
CA ALA A 20 -22.96 -53.96 31.92
C ALA A 20 -22.79 -52.49 32.39
N ARG A 21 -22.70 -52.26 33.70
CA ARG A 21 -22.39 -50.95 34.29
C ARG A 21 -21.05 -50.40 33.81
N ARG A 22 -20.01 -51.25 33.82
CA ARG A 22 -18.65 -50.87 33.43
C ARG A 22 -18.55 -50.56 31.93
N VAL A 23 -19.25 -51.31 31.09
CA VAL A 23 -19.31 -51.08 29.64
C VAL A 23 -20.07 -49.79 29.34
N PHE A 24 -21.22 -49.56 29.99
CA PHE A 24 -21.99 -48.33 29.81
C PHE A 24 -21.18 -47.08 30.18
N PHE A 25 -20.52 -47.08 31.34
CA PHE A 25 -19.68 -45.95 31.72
C PHE A 25 -18.48 -45.76 30.79
N ARG A 26 -17.82 -46.85 30.33
CA ARG A 26 -16.73 -46.73 29.35
C ARG A 26 -17.21 -46.15 28.02
N ALA A 27 -18.32 -46.63 27.50
CA ALA A 27 -18.91 -46.12 26.27
C ALA A 27 -19.34 -44.65 26.43
N PHE A 28 -19.94 -44.29 27.57
CA PHE A 28 -20.30 -42.91 27.89
C PHE A 28 -19.08 -42.00 28.00
N PHE A 29 -18.01 -42.43 28.68
CA PHE A 29 -16.77 -41.64 28.78
C PHE A 29 -16.08 -41.48 27.41
N ILE A 30 -16.10 -42.52 26.56
CA ILE A 30 -15.56 -42.42 25.20
C ILE A 30 -16.42 -41.48 24.35
N ALA A 31 -17.75 -41.60 24.39
CA ALA A 31 -18.65 -40.72 23.66
C ALA A 31 -18.56 -39.27 24.16
N ALA A 32 -18.46 -39.07 25.48
CA ALA A 32 -18.25 -37.77 26.08
C ALA A 32 -16.87 -37.20 25.70
N ALA A 33 -15.80 -37.99 25.72
CA ALA A 33 -14.48 -37.54 25.25
C ALA A 33 -14.52 -37.14 23.77
N MET A 34 -15.12 -37.96 22.90
CA MET A 34 -15.28 -37.68 21.47
C MET A 34 -16.18 -36.47 21.20
N SER A 35 -17.11 -36.12 22.10
CA SER A 35 -17.98 -34.95 21.98
C SER A 35 -17.38 -33.69 22.60
N VAL A 36 -16.68 -33.82 23.73
CA VAL A 36 -16.17 -32.70 24.54
C VAL A 36 -14.81 -32.23 24.03
N ILE A 37 -13.95 -33.10 23.51
CA ILE A 37 -12.65 -32.69 22.96
C ILE A 37 -12.81 -31.74 21.75
N PRO A 38 -13.67 -32.03 20.76
CA PRO A 38 -13.95 -31.07 19.69
C PRO A 38 -14.63 -29.81 20.22
N LEU A 39 -15.55 -29.94 21.18
CA LEU A 39 -16.27 -28.80 21.74
C LEU A 39 -15.35 -27.87 22.55
N ILE A 40 -14.36 -28.40 23.27
CA ILE A 40 -13.31 -27.63 23.96
C ILE A 40 -12.39 -26.96 22.95
N HIS A 41 -11.98 -27.64 21.87
CA HIS A 41 -11.21 -26.99 20.80
C HIS A 41 -12.00 -25.88 20.08
N ILE A 42 -13.33 -25.97 20.04
CA ILE A 42 -14.22 -24.99 19.40
C ILE A 42 -14.60 -23.84 20.35
N LEU A 43 -14.85 -24.12 21.64
CA LEU A 43 -15.24 -23.14 22.68
C LEU A 43 -14.03 -22.40 23.26
N SER A 44 -12.85 -23.03 23.29
CA SER A 44 -11.62 -22.41 23.78
C SER A 44 -10.97 -21.52 22.73
N GLY A 45 -11.77 -20.74 21.99
CA GLY A 45 -11.26 -19.68 21.09
C GLY A 45 -10.13 -18.87 21.74
N PRO A 46 -9.23 -18.28 20.93
CA PRO A 46 -7.78 -18.19 21.16
C PRO A 46 -7.31 -17.24 22.27
N TYR A 47 -8.12 -16.92 23.27
CA TYR A 47 -7.71 -16.05 24.37
C TYR A 47 -6.54 -16.60 25.19
N ILE A 48 -6.24 -17.90 25.13
CA ILE A 48 -5.12 -18.49 25.88
C ILE A 48 -3.84 -18.61 25.02
N THR A 49 -3.94 -18.62 23.69
CA THR A 49 -2.76 -18.64 22.80
C THR A 49 -2.45 -17.28 22.16
N MET A 50 -3.34 -16.29 22.26
CA MET A 50 -3.09 -14.92 21.81
C MET A 50 -1.99 -14.21 22.62
N PHE A 51 -1.61 -14.73 23.78
CA PHE A 51 -0.55 -14.17 24.63
C PHE A 51 0.47 -15.22 25.09
N THR A 52 0.68 -16.29 24.33
CA THR A 52 1.97 -16.98 24.47
C THR A 52 3.02 -16.10 23.79
N PHE A 53 3.48 -15.09 24.53
CA PHE A 53 4.88 -14.68 24.43
C PHE A 53 5.66 -15.99 24.56
N VAL A 54 6.17 -16.49 23.42
CA VAL A 54 7.19 -17.53 23.45
C VAL A 54 8.31 -16.90 24.27
N ASN A 55 8.52 -17.47 25.46
CA ASN A 55 9.53 -17.00 26.37
C ASN A 55 10.86 -17.06 25.60
N PRO A 56 11.63 -15.96 25.47
CA PRO A 56 12.85 -15.91 24.65
C PRO A 56 13.94 -16.90 25.09
N GLY A 57 13.77 -17.54 26.26
CA GLY A 57 14.78 -18.37 26.90
C GLY A 57 15.12 -19.69 26.21
N ASP A 58 14.19 -20.33 25.48
CA ASP A 58 14.41 -21.70 25.00
C ASP A 58 15.12 -21.81 23.65
N CYS A 59 15.20 -20.74 22.83
CA CYS A 59 16.13 -20.70 21.68
C CYS A 59 17.39 -19.85 21.98
N ALA A 60 17.42 -19.07 23.07
CA ALA A 60 18.59 -18.26 23.46
C ALA A 60 19.61 -19.03 24.33
N SER A 61 19.24 -20.19 24.91
CA SER A 61 20.12 -20.94 25.82
C SER A 61 21.34 -21.60 25.14
N GLU A 62 21.42 -21.64 23.81
CA GLU A 62 22.63 -22.07 23.08
C GLU A 62 23.44 -20.92 22.45
N MET A 63 22.87 -19.72 22.36
CA MET A 63 23.55 -18.54 21.80
C MET A 63 24.03 -17.66 22.96
N GLY A 64 25.15 -18.05 23.58
CA GLY A 64 25.61 -17.43 24.81
C GLY A 64 25.90 -15.93 24.69
N HIS A 65 24.95 -15.06 25.07
CA HIS A 65 25.22 -13.66 25.45
C HIS A 65 24.18 -13.11 26.47
N THR A 66 24.70 -12.91 27.68
CA THR A 66 24.46 -11.93 28.76
C THR A 66 23.24 -10.97 28.75
N HIS A 67 22.48 -11.05 29.86
CA HIS A 67 21.82 -10.01 30.67
C HIS A 67 20.98 -8.91 30.00
N VAL A 68 19.66 -8.99 30.20
CA VAL A 68 18.81 -7.81 30.45
C VAL A 68 17.81 -8.16 31.56
N ASP A 69 17.93 -7.45 32.69
CA ASP A 69 17.02 -7.53 33.82
C ASP A 69 15.64 -6.98 33.47
N LEU A 70 14.59 -7.81 33.58
CA LEU A 70 13.20 -7.35 33.60
C LEU A 70 12.48 -7.87 34.85
N ALA A 71 11.85 -6.93 35.54
CA ALA A 71 11.32 -7.02 36.91
C ALA A 71 10.30 -8.15 37.18
N PRO A 72 10.21 -8.66 38.43
CA PRO A 72 9.37 -9.80 38.77
C PRO A 72 7.91 -9.39 38.99
N GLY A 73 7.03 -9.73 38.06
CA GLY A 73 5.60 -9.43 38.14
C GLY A 73 4.69 -10.56 37.66
N LYS A 74 4.38 -11.49 38.58
CA LYS A 74 3.19 -12.37 38.59
C LYS A 74 2.90 -13.23 37.34
N PHE A 75 3.51 -14.42 37.21
CA PHE A 75 2.86 -15.60 36.61
C PHE A 75 3.49 -16.89 37.18
N ASN A 76 3.14 -17.24 38.42
CA ASN A 76 3.41 -18.56 38.98
C ASN A 76 2.13 -19.39 38.87
N PHE A 77 2.29 -20.69 38.60
CA PHE A 77 1.28 -21.75 38.44
C PHE A 77 0.79 -22.02 37.01
N GLN A 78 1.64 -22.63 36.16
CA GLN A 78 1.21 -23.78 35.34
C GLN A 78 2.32 -24.52 34.56
N SER A 79 3.52 -23.95 34.36
CA SER A 79 4.50 -24.53 33.42
C SER A 79 5.46 -25.59 33.97
N ARG A 80 5.52 -25.82 35.29
CA ARG A 80 6.64 -26.59 35.89
C ARG A 80 6.48 -28.12 35.96
N TYR A 81 5.34 -28.69 35.61
CA TYR A 81 5.09 -30.13 35.85
C TYR A 81 4.92 -31.00 34.59
N LEU A 82 5.07 -30.45 33.38
CA LEU A 82 4.89 -31.22 32.13
C LEU A 82 6.07 -31.20 31.14
N ASN A 83 7.16 -30.48 31.39
CA ASN A 83 8.30 -30.42 30.46
C ASN A 83 9.57 -31.13 30.98
N PRO A 84 9.70 -32.45 30.78
CA PRO A 84 11.03 -33.05 30.63
C PRO A 84 11.20 -33.86 29.33
N PHE A 85 10.12 -34.14 28.57
CA PHE A 85 10.19 -35.03 27.40
C PHE A 85 10.04 -34.34 26.04
N TRP A 86 9.52 -33.11 25.99
CA TRP A 86 9.19 -32.42 24.73
C TRP A 86 10.21 -31.35 24.32
N GLY A 87 11.12 -30.93 25.22
CA GLY A 87 12.06 -29.83 24.97
C GLY A 87 13.10 -30.08 23.85
N SER A 88 13.51 -31.33 23.63
CA SER A 88 14.53 -31.67 22.62
C SER A 88 14.00 -31.69 21.17
N PHE A 89 12.73 -32.02 20.95
CA PHE A 89 12.16 -32.04 19.60
C PHE A 89 11.78 -30.64 19.11
N ASP A 90 11.41 -29.75 20.03
CA ASP A 90 11.06 -28.37 19.69
C ASP A 90 12.32 -27.50 19.44
N SER A 91 13.46 -27.80 20.07
CA SER A 91 14.74 -27.10 19.81
C SER A 91 15.29 -27.37 18.41
N ASP A 92 15.29 -28.63 17.97
CA ASP A 92 15.80 -29.01 16.64
C ASP A 92 14.95 -28.38 15.52
N ARG A 93 13.63 -28.30 15.72
CA ARG A 93 12.72 -27.61 14.80
C ARG A 93 12.91 -26.09 14.83
N CYS A 94 13.15 -25.49 16.00
CA CYS A 94 13.51 -24.07 16.12
C CYS A 94 14.76 -23.75 15.29
N MET A 95 15.83 -24.54 15.44
CA MET A 95 17.09 -24.33 14.73
C MET A 95 16.94 -24.48 13.20
N GLN A 96 16.13 -25.44 12.74
CA GLN A 96 15.82 -25.57 11.33
C GLN A 96 15.08 -24.33 10.79
N ASP A 97 14.11 -23.81 11.53
CA ASP A 97 13.31 -22.65 11.13
C ASP A 97 14.15 -21.36 11.11
N VAL A 98 15.06 -21.20 12.07
CA VAL A 98 16.05 -20.10 12.09
C VAL A 98 16.98 -20.19 10.88
N ASN A 99 17.59 -21.36 10.63
CA ASN A 99 18.52 -21.55 9.50
C ASN A 99 17.86 -21.32 8.14
N LEU A 100 16.61 -21.76 8.00
CA LEU A 100 15.81 -21.51 6.79
C LEU A 100 15.55 -20.02 6.61
N THR A 101 15.16 -19.31 7.68
CA THR A 101 14.92 -17.86 7.66
C THR A 101 16.18 -17.10 7.26
N VAL A 102 17.33 -17.45 7.84
CA VAL A 102 18.63 -16.84 7.50
C VAL A 102 18.97 -17.06 6.02
N SER A 103 18.69 -18.26 5.49
CA SER A 103 18.94 -18.59 4.08
C SER A 103 18.07 -17.75 3.13
N VAL A 104 16.78 -17.62 3.43
CA VAL A 104 15.84 -16.78 2.67
C VAL A 104 16.28 -15.32 2.68
N VAL A 105 16.56 -14.76 3.85
CA VAL A 105 16.97 -13.35 3.98
C VAL A 105 18.28 -13.10 3.22
N ARG A 106 19.28 -13.97 3.37
CA ARG A 106 20.56 -13.85 2.67
C ARG A 106 20.37 -13.84 1.15
N GLU A 107 19.50 -14.70 0.64
CA GLU A 107 19.21 -14.76 -0.79
C GLU A 107 18.54 -13.47 -1.29
N LEU A 108 17.52 -12.99 -0.56
CA LEU A 108 16.79 -11.78 -0.92
C LEU A 108 17.66 -10.52 -0.84
N MET A 109 18.50 -10.42 0.20
CA MET A 109 19.49 -9.36 0.34
C MET A 109 20.52 -9.41 -0.81
N GLY A 110 20.99 -10.60 -1.19
CA GLY A 110 21.91 -10.80 -2.32
C GLY A 110 21.32 -10.40 -3.68
N LYS A 111 19.99 -10.42 -3.81
CA LYS A 111 19.24 -9.94 -4.99
C LYS A 111 18.82 -8.48 -4.88
N GLN A 112 19.22 -7.76 -3.82
CA GLN A 112 18.81 -6.37 -3.56
C GLN A 112 17.28 -6.21 -3.49
N LEU A 113 16.57 -7.25 -3.03
CA LEU A 113 15.11 -7.22 -2.88
C LEU A 113 14.68 -6.74 -1.48
N LEU A 114 15.56 -6.84 -0.47
CA LEU A 114 15.28 -6.42 0.90
C LEU A 114 16.26 -5.36 1.38
N ASN A 115 15.78 -4.52 2.29
CA ASN A 115 16.56 -3.54 3.04
C ASN A 115 16.43 -3.81 4.54
N TYR A 116 17.52 -3.57 5.27
CA TYR A 116 17.51 -3.60 6.73
C TYR A 116 16.52 -2.58 7.30
N GLY A 117 15.93 -2.88 8.46
CA GLY A 117 15.02 -1.98 9.17
C GLY A 117 13.56 -1.96 8.66
N THR A 118 13.25 -2.69 7.59
CA THR A 118 11.88 -2.78 7.05
C THR A 118 10.91 -3.51 7.99
N LYS A 119 9.61 -3.19 7.89
CA LYS A 119 8.58 -3.88 8.68
C LYS A 119 8.32 -5.27 8.12
N ALA A 120 8.60 -6.30 8.92
CA ALA A 120 8.49 -7.69 8.50
C ALA A 120 7.33 -8.42 9.21
N LEU A 121 6.61 -9.26 8.47
CA LEU A 121 5.56 -10.14 9.00
C LEU A 121 5.86 -11.59 8.65
N CYS A 122 5.78 -12.47 9.64
CA CYS A 122 5.94 -13.91 9.47
C CYS A 122 4.61 -14.61 9.71
N ILE A 123 4.12 -15.36 8.72
CA ILE A 123 2.83 -16.04 8.79
C ILE A 123 3.04 -17.55 8.78
N GLY A 124 2.49 -18.20 9.81
CA GLY A 124 2.35 -19.63 9.85
C GLY A 124 3.20 -20.34 10.89
N GLU A 125 3.37 -21.65 10.71
CA GLU A 125 4.15 -22.49 11.62
C GLU A 125 5.61 -22.04 11.67
N GLY A 126 6.18 -21.91 12.87
CA GLY A 126 7.56 -21.45 13.07
C GLY A 126 7.72 -19.92 13.11
N SER A 127 6.63 -19.15 13.00
CA SER A 127 6.68 -17.68 12.98
C SER A 127 7.39 -17.07 14.18
N ALA A 128 7.28 -17.64 15.37
CA ALA A 128 8.01 -17.16 16.55
C ALA A 128 9.54 -17.26 16.38
N SER A 129 10.06 -18.40 15.93
CA SER A 129 11.48 -18.62 15.67
C SER A 129 11.99 -17.78 14.49
N THR A 130 11.18 -17.61 13.45
CA THR A 130 11.47 -16.74 12.31
C THR A 130 11.55 -15.27 12.70
N VAL A 131 10.66 -14.79 13.59
CA VAL A 131 10.70 -13.40 14.08
C VAL A 131 11.97 -13.12 14.86
N LEU A 132 12.39 -14.03 15.73
CA LEU A 132 13.66 -13.91 16.45
C LEU A 132 14.84 -13.80 15.47
N ALA A 133 14.91 -14.70 14.49
CA ALA A 133 15.95 -14.66 13.47
C ALA A 133 15.94 -13.36 12.66
N LEU A 134 14.76 -12.83 12.32
CA LEU A 134 14.64 -11.55 11.61
C LEU A 134 15.09 -10.37 12.45
N GLN A 135 14.78 -10.35 13.75
CA GLN A 135 15.24 -9.30 14.66
C GLN A 135 16.77 -9.27 14.73
N ASP A 136 17.40 -10.44 14.85
CA ASP A 136 18.86 -10.58 14.85
C ASP A 136 19.51 -10.17 13.51
N LEU A 137 18.79 -10.36 12.41
CA LEU A 137 19.24 -9.97 11.05
C LEU A 137 18.98 -8.48 10.72
N GLY A 138 18.49 -7.69 11.68
CA GLY A 138 18.30 -6.24 11.50
C GLY A 138 16.90 -5.81 11.08
N PHE A 139 15.87 -6.61 11.39
CA PHE A 139 14.45 -6.26 11.21
C PHE A 139 13.78 -6.11 12.60
N PRO A 140 14.02 -5.00 13.32
CA PRO A 140 13.56 -4.84 14.71
C PRO A 140 12.03 -4.83 14.85
N ASN A 141 11.33 -4.47 13.77
CA ASN A 141 9.87 -4.41 13.72
C ASN A 141 9.22 -5.71 13.22
N ALA A 142 9.96 -6.83 13.21
CA ALA A 142 9.39 -8.12 12.82
C ALA A 142 8.25 -8.54 13.76
N ARG A 143 7.16 -9.06 13.18
CA ARG A 143 5.97 -9.57 13.86
C ARG A 143 5.62 -10.95 13.32
N GLY A 144 5.02 -11.79 14.16
CA GLY A 144 4.67 -13.16 13.82
C GLY A 144 3.20 -13.42 14.09
N VAL A 145 2.54 -14.09 13.14
CA VAL A 145 1.16 -14.56 13.26
C VAL A 145 1.19 -16.08 13.12
N TYR A 146 0.93 -16.78 14.22
CA TYR A 146 0.72 -18.22 14.21
C TYR A 146 -0.78 -18.49 14.15
N GLU A 147 -1.26 -18.94 13.00
CA GLU A 147 -2.70 -19.01 12.80
C GLU A 147 -3.16 -20.30 12.14
N ARG A 148 -3.92 -21.09 12.91
CA ARG A 148 -4.85 -22.08 12.37
C ARG A 148 -6.25 -21.47 12.38
N ARG A 149 -6.59 -20.67 11.37
CA ARG A 149 -7.92 -20.05 11.28
C ARG A 149 -8.97 -21.06 10.81
N PHE A 150 -10.11 -21.04 11.51
CA PHE A 150 -11.20 -22.01 11.43
C PHE A 150 -12.24 -21.64 10.37
N PHE A 151 -13.01 -22.64 9.93
CA PHE A 151 -14.24 -22.45 9.16
C PHE A 151 -15.26 -21.67 10.02
N SER A 152 -15.64 -20.45 9.60
CA SER A 152 -16.70 -19.71 10.29
C SER A 152 -18.05 -20.32 9.97
N LEU A 153 -18.64 -21.08 10.91
CA LEU A 153 -19.98 -21.69 10.76
C LEU A 153 -21.08 -20.65 10.50
N LYS A 154 -20.92 -19.42 11.00
CA LYS A 154 -21.89 -18.31 10.79
C LYS A 154 -21.83 -17.74 9.38
N ARG A 155 -20.63 -17.58 8.81
CA ARG A 155 -20.43 -17.02 7.46
C ARG A 155 -20.32 -18.10 6.37
N LYS A 156 -20.27 -19.39 6.75
CA LYS A 156 -19.98 -20.54 5.87
C LYS A 156 -18.76 -20.32 4.97
N GLN A 157 -17.74 -19.62 5.47
CA GLN A 157 -16.57 -19.23 4.69
C GLN A 157 -15.29 -19.39 5.53
N PHE A 158 -14.20 -19.77 4.86
CA PHE A 158 -12.85 -19.61 5.41
C PHE A 158 -12.49 -18.13 5.35
N VAL A 159 -12.22 -17.53 6.49
CA VAL A 159 -11.74 -16.15 6.58
C VAL A 159 -10.27 -16.26 6.97
N TYR A 160 -9.36 -15.83 6.09
CA TYR A 160 -7.91 -15.72 6.36
C TYR A 160 -7.51 -14.27 6.69
N GLU A 161 -8.46 -13.46 7.15
CA GLU A 161 -8.32 -12.02 7.36
C GLU A 161 -7.23 -11.72 8.38
N ILE A 162 -6.01 -11.43 7.96
CA ILE A 162 -4.92 -11.13 8.90
C ILE A 162 -5.31 -9.87 9.69
N ASP A 163 -5.18 -9.88 11.02
CA ASP A 163 -5.62 -8.79 11.92
C ASP A 163 -4.66 -7.57 11.87
N TYR A 164 -4.34 -7.13 10.65
CA TYR A 164 -3.54 -5.97 10.34
C TYR A 164 -4.23 -5.18 9.23
N GLU A 165 -4.06 -3.86 9.27
CA GLU A 165 -4.53 -2.96 8.23
C GLU A 165 -3.84 -3.25 6.89
N ASP A 166 -4.49 -2.83 5.81
CA ASP A 166 -3.93 -2.88 4.47
C ASP A 166 -2.59 -2.12 4.42
N LYS A 167 -1.61 -2.62 3.65
CA LYS A 167 -0.32 -1.93 3.42
C LYS A 167 0.48 -1.63 4.71
N SER A 168 0.53 -2.59 5.61
CA SER A 168 1.15 -2.45 6.93
C SER A 168 2.60 -2.95 7.01
N PHE A 169 3.02 -3.85 6.10
CA PHE A 169 4.33 -4.49 6.12
C PHE A 169 5.05 -4.40 4.77
N ASP A 170 6.35 -4.20 4.80
CA ASP A 170 7.17 -4.09 3.58
C ASP A 170 7.76 -5.44 3.16
N PHE A 171 7.84 -6.38 4.10
CA PHE A 171 8.26 -7.76 3.86
C PHE A 171 7.32 -8.74 4.55
N VAL A 172 6.83 -9.74 3.82
CA VAL A 172 5.97 -10.80 4.38
C VAL A 172 6.54 -12.16 3.99
N LEU A 173 6.82 -13.01 4.99
CA LEU A 173 7.29 -14.38 4.81
C LEU A 173 6.23 -15.38 5.27
N SER A 174 5.85 -16.33 4.43
CA SER A 174 4.90 -17.40 4.78
C SER A 174 5.42 -18.79 4.44
N ARG A 175 5.11 -19.77 5.31
CA ARG A 175 5.46 -21.19 5.14
C ARG A 175 4.25 -22.13 5.03
N ASP A 176 3.05 -21.59 5.15
CA ASP A 176 1.86 -22.41 5.37
C ASP A 176 1.01 -22.63 4.11
N LEU A 177 1.49 -22.24 2.93
CA LEU A 177 0.70 -22.34 1.69
C LEU A 177 0.19 -23.76 1.42
N ASP A 178 0.98 -24.79 1.70
CA ASP A 178 0.59 -26.19 1.50
C ASP A 178 -0.19 -26.80 2.68
N LYS A 179 -0.30 -26.06 3.79
CA LYS A 179 -0.97 -26.49 5.02
C LYS A 179 -2.35 -25.87 5.18
N VAL A 180 -2.68 -24.85 4.39
CA VAL A 180 -3.97 -24.17 4.41
C VAL A 180 -4.99 -24.82 3.48
N SER A 181 -6.26 -24.84 3.89
CA SER A 181 -7.36 -25.40 3.09
C SER A 181 -7.66 -24.59 1.84
N VAL A 182 -7.42 -23.27 1.85
CA VAL A 182 -7.65 -22.40 0.69
C VAL A 182 -6.43 -21.49 0.46
N PRO A 183 -5.41 -21.97 -0.29
CA PRO A 183 -4.19 -21.21 -0.58
C PRO A 183 -4.45 -19.84 -1.22
N ALA A 184 -5.48 -19.75 -2.07
CA ALA A 184 -5.88 -18.51 -2.73
C ALA A 184 -6.17 -17.36 -1.77
N LEU A 185 -6.84 -17.63 -0.65
CA LEU A 185 -7.18 -16.60 0.32
C LEU A 185 -5.97 -16.13 1.11
N LEU A 186 -5.04 -17.05 1.44
CA LEU A 186 -3.78 -16.68 2.09
C LEU A 186 -2.93 -15.78 1.19
N VAL A 187 -2.80 -16.10 -0.10
CA VAL A 187 -2.03 -15.28 -1.05
C VAL A 187 -2.64 -13.87 -1.17
N LEU A 188 -3.97 -13.77 -1.27
CA LEU A 188 -4.66 -12.48 -1.34
C LEU A 188 -4.51 -11.65 -0.05
N GLU A 189 -4.51 -12.31 1.12
CA GLU A 189 -4.32 -11.63 2.40
C GLU A 189 -2.88 -11.17 2.60
N ILE A 190 -1.89 -11.97 2.17
CA ILE A 190 -0.49 -11.52 2.09
C ILE A 190 -0.38 -10.31 1.17
N GLU A 191 -1.02 -10.34 0.01
CA GLU A 191 -1.03 -9.23 -0.94
C GLU A 191 -1.71 -7.97 -0.37
N ARG A 192 -2.76 -8.12 0.47
CA ARG A 192 -3.46 -7.01 1.12
C ARG A 192 -2.58 -6.29 2.16
N VAL A 193 -1.92 -7.05 3.05
CA VAL A 193 -1.10 -6.47 4.14
C VAL A 193 0.25 -5.94 3.65
N LEU A 194 0.70 -6.37 2.48
CA LEU A 194 1.96 -5.91 1.89
C LEU A 194 1.83 -4.45 1.39
N SER A 195 2.81 -3.62 1.72
CA SER A 195 2.96 -2.25 1.22
C SER A 195 3.26 -2.26 -0.29
N PRO A 196 2.84 -1.23 -1.05
CA PRO A 196 3.30 -1.02 -2.42
C PRO A 196 4.83 -1.08 -2.54
N GLY A 197 5.36 -1.84 -3.50
CA GLY A 197 6.80 -2.06 -3.65
C GLY A 197 7.40 -3.09 -2.66
N GLY A 198 6.62 -3.54 -1.68
CA GLY A 198 7.02 -4.57 -0.71
C GLY A 198 7.22 -5.95 -1.33
N ILE A 199 7.91 -6.82 -0.59
CA ILE A 199 8.26 -8.18 -1.02
C ILE A 199 7.46 -9.22 -0.24
N GLY A 200 6.74 -10.06 -0.98
CA GLY A 200 6.14 -11.29 -0.47
C GLY A 200 7.03 -12.48 -0.78
N ALA A 201 7.32 -13.29 0.22
CA ALA A 201 8.08 -14.53 0.10
C ALA A 201 7.24 -15.70 0.62
N ILE A 202 6.98 -16.69 -0.25
CA ILE A 202 6.24 -17.89 0.12
C ILE A 202 7.13 -19.11 -0.08
N LEU A 203 7.24 -19.92 0.97
CA LEU A 203 7.92 -21.21 0.96
C LEU A 203 6.89 -22.32 0.72
N VAL A 204 7.06 -23.04 -0.39
CA VAL A 204 6.23 -24.18 -0.80
C VAL A 204 7.04 -25.46 -0.63
N GLY A 205 6.54 -26.44 0.09
CA GLY A 205 7.17 -27.74 0.25
C GLY A 205 7.30 -28.46 -1.08
N SER A 206 8.53 -28.79 -1.48
CA SER A 206 8.80 -29.50 -2.73
C SER A 206 9.37 -30.88 -2.43
N SER A 207 8.69 -31.92 -2.91
CA SER A 207 9.12 -33.30 -2.71
C SER A 207 10.14 -33.80 -3.74
N ILE A 208 10.42 -33.06 -4.83
CA ILE A 208 11.28 -33.55 -5.93
C ILE A 208 12.02 -32.40 -6.65
N SER A 209 13.35 -32.50 -6.74
CA SER A 209 14.27 -31.59 -7.45
C SER A 209 14.29 -31.83 -8.97
N SER A 210 13.14 -31.69 -9.64
CA SER A 210 13.09 -31.72 -11.11
C SER A 210 13.14 -30.30 -11.69
N PRO A 211 13.75 -30.06 -12.87
CA PRO A 211 13.85 -28.71 -13.43
C PRO A 211 12.48 -28.05 -13.70
N ASN A 212 11.43 -28.85 -13.92
CA ASN A 212 10.06 -28.36 -14.07
C ASN A 212 9.33 -28.08 -12.74
N SER A 213 9.96 -28.38 -11.59
CA SER A 213 9.31 -28.20 -10.28
C SER A 213 9.15 -26.72 -9.91
N LEU A 214 10.08 -25.86 -10.31
CA LEU A 214 10.05 -24.42 -10.00
C LEU A 214 8.84 -23.74 -10.64
N ILE A 215 8.62 -24.02 -11.93
CA ILE A 215 7.48 -23.50 -12.68
C ILE A 215 6.18 -24.00 -12.04
N ARG A 216 6.12 -25.30 -11.71
CA ARG A 216 4.93 -25.92 -11.11
C ARG A 216 4.55 -25.31 -9.75
N SER A 217 5.53 -24.89 -8.95
CA SER A 217 5.29 -24.24 -7.64
C SER A 217 4.96 -22.75 -7.78
N ALA A 218 5.53 -22.06 -8.78
CA ALA A 218 5.31 -20.64 -8.98
C ALA A 218 4.00 -20.30 -9.73
N THR A 219 3.57 -21.15 -10.67
CA THR A 219 2.38 -20.89 -11.50
C THR A 219 1.09 -20.71 -10.67
N PRO A 220 0.79 -21.55 -9.66
CA PRO A 220 -0.40 -21.36 -8.82
C PRO A 220 -0.40 -20.01 -8.12
N ILE A 221 0.73 -19.61 -7.54
CA ILE A 221 0.87 -18.33 -6.84
C ILE A 221 0.74 -17.17 -7.84
N SER A 222 1.47 -17.22 -8.96
CA SER A 222 1.41 -16.20 -10.01
C SER A 222 -0.01 -15.96 -10.53
N SER A 223 -0.80 -17.02 -10.69
CA SER A 223 -2.21 -16.92 -11.14
C SER A 223 -3.17 -16.31 -10.11
N LEU A 224 -2.78 -16.27 -8.84
CA LEU A 224 -3.59 -15.76 -7.72
C LEU A 224 -3.29 -14.29 -7.42
N LEU A 225 -2.08 -13.81 -7.73
CA LEU A 225 -1.66 -12.44 -7.51
C LEU A 225 -2.45 -11.49 -8.43
N LYS A 226 -3.00 -10.41 -7.86
CA LYS A 226 -3.77 -9.40 -8.60
C LYS A 226 -2.99 -8.12 -8.89
N SER A 227 -2.18 -7.70 -7.92
CA SER A 227 -1.43 -6.44 -7.86
C SER A 227 0.05 -6.68 -7.58
N SER A 228 0.55 -7.87 -7.90
CA SER A 228 1.92 -8.29 -7.62
C SER A 228 2.44 -9.14 -8.77
N SER A 229 3.75 -9.12 -8.97
CA SER A 229 4.41 -9.96 -9.97
C SER A 229 5.51 -10.80 -9.33
N VAL A 230 5.62 -12.05 -9.75
CA VAL A 230 6.70 -12.94 -9.32
C VAL A 230 8.02 -12.40 -9.88
N VAL A 231 8.96 -12.09 -8.99
CA VAL A 231 10.26 -11.50 -9.35
C VAL A 231 11.38 -12.53 -9.30
N HIS A 232 11.25 -13.53 -8.42
CA HIS A 232 12.32 -14.50 -8.20
C HIS A 232 11.75 -15.83 -7.69
N VAL A 233 12.31 -16.94 -8.15
CA VAL A 233 11.95 -18.29 -7.71
C VAL A 233 13.22 -19.11 -7.56
N ASN A 234 13.40 -19.76 -6.41
CA ASN A 234 14.58 -20.58 -6.15
C ASN A 234 14.27 -21.77 -5.23
N HIS A 235 15.20 -22.72 -5.14
CA HIS A 235 15.15 -23.81 -4.17
C HIS A 235 16.03 -23.49 -2.95
N ILE A 236 15.43 -23.58 -1.75
CA ILE A 236 16.13 -23.47 -0.47
C ILE A 236 15.80 -24.71 0.36
N GLY A 237 16.77 -25.62 0.46
CA GLY A 237 16.58 -26.91 1.14
C GLY A 237 15.48 -27.74 0.49
N ASN A 238 14.45 -28.08 1.27
CA ASN A 238 13.29 -28.87 0.82
C ASN A 238 12.11 -27.99 0.35
N PHE A 239 12.32 -26.68 0.23
CA PHE A 239 11.28 -25.72 -0.13
C PHE A 239 11.62 -25.03 -1.45
N THR A 240 10.60 -24.75 -2.24
CA THR A 240 10.66 -23.78 -3.32
C THR A 240 10.25 -22.42 -2.76
N LEU A 241 11.18 -21.47 -2.77
CA LEU A 241 10.95 -20.08 -2.45
C LEU A 241 10.37 -19.40 -3.69
N VAL A 242 9.16 -18.86 -3.57
CA VAL A 242 8.50 -18.03 -4.57
C VAL A 242 8.43 -16.62 -4.02
N VAL A 243 9.09 -15.69 -4.69
CA VAL A 243 9.19 -14.29 -4.29
C VAL A 243 8.43 -13.45 -5.30
N PHE A 244 7.50 -12.65 -4.80
CA PHE A 244 6.79 -11.68 -5.60
C PHE A 244 6.96 -10.29 -5.00
N LYS A 245 6.95 -9.30 -5.87
CA LYS A 245 6.95 -7.90 -5.49
C LYS A 245 5.55 -7.37 -5.70
N LYS A 246 4.97 -6.75 -4.68
CA LYS A 246 3.75 -5.98 -4.85
C LYS A 246 4.09 -4.83 -5.77
N THR A 247 3.48 -4.82 -6.95
CA THR A 247 3.59 -3.64 -7.80
C THR A 247 3.05 -2.48 -6.98
N TYR A 248 3.51 -1.26 -7.24
CA TYR A 248 2.70 -0.13 -6.80
C TYR A 248 1.28 -0.43 -7.26
N GLU A 249 0.31 -0.41 -6.33
CA GLU A 249 -1.08 -0.66 -6.70
C GLU A 249 -1.38 0.31 -7.84
N ASN A 250 -1.37 -0.21 -9.06
CA ASN A 250 -1.97 0.38 -10.24
C ASN A 250 -3.49 0.08 -10.19
N ALA A 251 -4.10 0.14 -9.00
CA ALA A 251 -5.28 0.97 -8.90
C ALA A 251 -4.68 2.37 -8.87
N GLY A 252 -4.52 2.96 -10.06
CA GLY A 252 -3.68 4.14 -10.27
C GLY A 252 -3.86 5.14 -9.12
N LEU A 253 -2.80 5.86 -8.75
CA LEU A 253 -2.79 6.87 -7.68
C LEU A 253 -4.12 7.65 -7.55
N PHE A 254 -4.76 7.90 -8.70
CA PHE A 254 -6.05 8.57 -8.83
C PHE A 254 -7.29 7.71 -9.15
N GLU A 255 -7.14 6.45 -9.58
CA GLU A 255 -8.26 5.53 -9.87
C GLU A 255 -9.05 5.11 -8.62
N LYS A 256 -8.42 5.20 -7.44
CA LYS A 256 -9.09 4.93 -6.16
C LYS A 256 -10.18 5.95 -5.82
N TYR A 257 -10.13 7.16 -6.41
CA TYR A 257 -11.10 8.20 -6.13
C TYR A 257 -12.37 7.96 -6.94
N ARG A 258 -13.49 7.76 -6.24
CA ARG A 258 -14.82 7.70 -6.86
C ARG A 258 -15.31 9.12 -7.11
N LEU A 259 -14.99 9.63 -8.30
CA LEU A 259 -15.49 10.92 -8.76
C LEU A 259 -17.01 10.86 -9.02
N PRO A 260 -17.73 11.99 -8.91
CA PRO A 260 -19.15 12.07 -9.21
C PRO A 260 -19.46 11.61 -10.64
N ALA A 261 -20.64 11.00 -10.84
CA ALA A 261 -21.08 10.57 -12.18
C ALA A 261 -21.21 11.76 -13.16
N ASP A 262 -21.48 12.97 -12.64
CA ASP A 262 -21.64 14.22 -13.39
C ASP A 262 -20.31 14.93 -13.71
N CYS A 263 -19.17 14.22 -13.62
CA CYS A 263 -17.86 14.77 -13.91
C CYS A 263 -17.69 15.04 -15.41
N GLN A 264 -18.05 16.26 -15.84
CA GLN A 264 -18.20 16.63 -17.24
C GLN A 264 -16.89 16.57 -18.03
N SER A 265 -15.80 17.17 -17.53
CA SER A 265 -14.52 17.18 -18.26
C SER A 265 -13.98 15.77 -18.50
N LEU A 266 -13.97 14.91 -17.48
CA LEU A 266 -13.49 13.52 -17.63
C LEU A 266 -14.40 12.70 -18.56
N THR A 267 -15.72 12.85 -18.45
CA THR A 267 -16.66 12.14 -19.33
C THR A 267 -16.50 12.56 -20.78
N ASN A 268 -16.34 13.87 -21.02
CA ASN A 268 -16.13 14.42 -22.36
C ASN A 268 -14.79 14.03 -22.96
N ASN A 269 -13.74 13.94 -22.13
CA ASN A 269 -12.38 13.69 -22.57
C ASN A 269 -12.07 12.21 -22.76
N ARG A 270 -12.77 11.32 -22.05
CA ARG A 270 -12.54 9.86 -22.09
C ARG A 270 -12.47 9.27 -23.50
N PRO A 271 -13.34 9.63 -24.47
CA PRO A 271 -13.26 9.13 -25.84
C PRO A 271 -12.01 9.58 -26.61
N PHE A 272 -11.34 10.64 -26.16
CA PHE A 272 -10.19 11.23 -26.84
C PHE A 272 -8.84 10.84 -26.24
N ILE A 273 -8.82 10.18 -25.06
CA ILE A 273 -7.58 9.70 -24.43
C ILE A 273 -6.77 8.79 -25.38
N GLY A 274 -7.45 7.93 -26.15
CA GLY A 274 -6.80 7.05 -27.14
C GLY A 274 -6.20 7.79 -28.34
N LYS A 275 -6.53 9.08 -28.54
CA LYS A 275 -5.96 9.92 -29.59
C LYS A 275 -4.77 10.76 -29.11
N MET A 276 -4.45 10.71 -27.82
CA MET A 276 -3.33 11.47 -27.25
C MET A 276 -1.99 10.91 -27.74
N GLU A 277 -0.95 11.74 -27.67
CA GLU A 277 0.42 11.29 -27.90
C GLU A 277 0.82 10.19 -26.90
N PRO A 278 1.63 9.20 -27.31
CA PRO A 278 2.06 8.11 -26.42
C PRO A 278 2.92 8.65 -25.27
N LEU A 279 2.83 8.00 -24.11
CA LEU A 279 3.69 8.33 -22.98
C LEU A 279 5.13 7.86 -23.25
N VAL A 280 6.10 8.73 -23.03
CA VAL A 280 7.53 8.48 -23.25
C VAL A 280 8.33 8.78 -21.98
N LYS A 281 9.37 7.97 -21.72
CA LYS A 281 10.24 8.13 -20.54
C LYS A 281 11.26 9.26 -20.67
N GLU A 282 11.60 9.62 -21.91
CA GLU A 282 12.64 10.60 -22.22
C GLU A 282 12.09 11.64 -23.18
N LYS A 283 12.63 12.86 -23.10
CA LYS A 283 12.23 13.98 -23.96
C LYS A 283 12.50 13.64 -25.43
N PRO A 284 11.47 13.60 -26.29
CA PRO A 284 11.66 13.28 -27.70
C PRO A 284 12.40 14.41 -28.43
N VAL A 285 13.18 14.07 -29.46
CA VAL A 285 13.94 15.05 -30.28
C VAL A 285 13.01 16.05 -30.99
N ASP A 286 11.80 15.62 -31.35
CA ASP A 286 10.74 16.46 -31.96
C ASP A 286 9.80 17.10 -30.92
N TYR A 287 10.30 17.46 -29.74
CA TYR A 287 9.49 18.02 -28.67
C TYR A 287 8.75 19.31 -29.12
N GLY A 288 7.42 19.36 -28.88
CA GLY A 288 6.57 20.53 -29.18
C GLY A 288 5.84 20.53 -30.54
N LYS A 289 6.11 19.57 -31.44
CA LYS A 289 5.41 19.45 -32.74
C LYS A 289 4.26 18.43 -32.77
N LYS A 290 4.04 17.68 -31.69
CA LYS A 290 3.12 16.50 -31.67
C LYS A 290 2.20 16.46 -30.44
N PHE A 291 1.83 17.60 -29.86
CA PHE A 291 0.75 17.60 -28.87
C PHE A 291 -0.60 17.56 -29.59
N ASN A 292 -1.41 16.57 -29.26
CA ASN A 292 -2.79 16.51 -29.72
C ASN A 292 -3.67 17.28 -28.73
N TYR A 293 -3.60 18.61 -28.80
CA TYR A 293 -4.35 19.49 -27.92
C TYR A 293 -5.85 19.27 -28.03
N LEU A 294 -6.55 19.36 -26.90
CA LEU A 294 -8.00 19.17 -26.86
C LEU A 294 -8.79 20.14 -27.78
N PRO A 295 -8.44 21.43 -27.92
CA PRO A 295 -9.07 22.35 -28.87
C PRO A 295 -8.97 21.96 -30.35
N ASN A 296 -8.05 21.05 -30.72
CA ASN A 296 -7.99 20.53 -32.10
C ASN A 296 -9.06 19.48 -32.38
N ILE A 297 -9.68 18.93 -31.32
CA ILE A 297 -10.62 17.82 -31.39
C ILE A 297 -12.03 18.28 -31.00
N VAL A 298 -12.11 19.20 -30.04
CA VAL A 298 -13.35 19.75 -29.49
C VAL A 298 -13.52 21.20 -29.91
N ASP A 299 -14.68 21.54 -30.45
CA ASP A 299 -15.00 22.91 -30.84
C ASP A 299 -15.22 23.80 -29.59
N LEU A 300 -14.40 24.83 -29.46
CA LEU A 300 -14.47 25.83 -28.39
C LEU A 300 -15.26 27.08 -28.79
N SER A 301 -15.85 27.14 -29.98
CA SER A 301 -16.58 28.34 -30.46
C SER A 301 -17.72 28.79 -29.54
N SER A 302 -18.35 27.85 -28.84
CA SER A 302 -19.44 28.10 -27.89
C SER A 302 -18.97 28.52 -26.48
N LYS A 303 -17.67 28.38 -26.20
CA LYS A 303 -17.06 28.57 -24.88
C LYS A 303 -16.63 30.03 -24.74
N LYS A 304 -17.16 30.73 -23.72
CA LYS A 304 -16.94 32.18 -23.55
C LYS A 304 -15.88 32.47 -22.49
N ARG A 305 -15.82 31.66 -21.43
CA ARG A 305 -14.91 31.86 -20.31
C ARG A 305 -13.84 30.77 -20.31
N LEU A 306 -12.68 31.07 -20.91
CA LEU A 306 -11.51 30.20 -20.89
C LEU A 306 -10.58 30.62 -19.75
N VAL A 307 -10.16 29.66 -18.93
CA VAL A 307 -9.27 29.89 -17.79
C VAL A 307 -7.99 29.09 -17.97
N TYR A 308 -6.86 29.74 -17.71
CA TYR A 308 -5.55 29.12 -17.71
C TYR A 308 -4.91 29.32 -16.34
N VAL A 309 -4.52 28.24 -15.67
CA VAL A 309 -3.86 28.29 -14.35
C VAL A 309 -2.49 27.65 -14.46
N ASP A 310 -1.44 28.36 -14.05
CA ASP A 310 -0.04 27.89 -14.04
C ASP A 310 0.48 27.95 -12.60
N ILE A 311 0.75 26.78 -12.02
CA ILE A 311 1.16 26.61 -10.63
C ILE A 311 2.66 26.25 -10.60
N GLY A 312 3.45 27.05 -9.86
CA GLY A 312 4.90 26.87 -9.79
C GLY A 312 5.63 27.42 -11.02
N ALA A 313 5.07 28.45 -11.65
CA ALA A 313 5.59 29.00 -12.90
C ALA A 313 7.05 29.50 -12.78
N ALA A 314 7.48 30.00 -11.63
CA ALA A 314 8.79 30.60 -11.40
C ALA A 314 9.97 29.65 -11.64
N GLU A 315 9.81 28.35 -11.40
CA GLU A 315 10.90 27.37 -11.52
C GLU A 315 11.40 27.21 -12.96
N HIS A 316 10.55 27.45 -13.93
CA HIS A 316 10.83 27.22 -15.35
C HIS A 316 11.01 28.52 -16.15
N LEU A 317 11.12 29.64 -15.46
CA LEU A 317 11.19 30.96 -16.07
C LEU A 317 12.62 31.47 -16.12
N ASN A 318 13.17 31.48 -17.35
CA ASN A 318 14.32 32.30 -17.65
C ASN A 318 13.90 33.78 -17.72
N SER A 319 14.73 34.68 -17.22
CA SER A 319 14.52 36.13 -17.18
C SER A 319 14.23 36.80 -18.53
N ASN A 320 14.42 36.07 -19.65
CA ASN A 320 14.17 36.50 -21.02
C ASN A 320 13.04 35.72 -21.75
N ALA A 321 12.31 34.83 -21.06
CA ALA A 321 11.32 33.96 -21.70
C ALA A 321 10.07 34.73 -22.17
N LYS A 322 9.97 34.96 -23.47
CA LYS A 322 8.74 35.46 -24.13
C LYS A 322 7.61 34.41 -24.16
N ASN A 323 7.93 33.14 -23.87
CA ASN A 323 7.12 31.95 -24.17
C ASN A 323 6.58 31.22 -22.92
N TRP A 324 6.08 31.95 -21.94
CA TRP A 324 5.43 31.35 -20.76
C TRP A 324 4.14 30.56 -21.12
N PHE A 325 3.48 30.95 -22.21
CA PHE A 325 2.28 30.31 -22.75
C PHE A 325 2.69 29.32 -23.83
N LEU A 326 2.06 28.15 -23.84
CA LEU A 326 2.34 27.04 -24.76
C LEU A 326 2.40 27.54 -26.23
N PRO A 327 3.60 27.63 -26.85
CA PRO A 327 3.76 28.32 -28.14
C PRO A 327 2.97 27.74 -29.30
N SER A 328 2.67 26.43 -29.25
CA SER A 328 1.92 25.71 -30.28
C SER A 328 0.44 25.54 -29.95
N TYR A 329 -0.06 26.16 -28.88
CA TYR A 329 -1.44 25.95 -28.44
C TYR A 329 -2.45 26.57 -29.43
N PRO A 330 -3.55 25.89 -29.78
CA PRO A 330 -4.42 26.31 -30.89
C PRO A 330 -5.25 27.57 -30.61
N VAL A 331 -5.31 28.01 -29.35
CA VAL A 331 -6.10 29.15 -28.90
C VAL A 331 -5.19 30.30 -28.49
N GLU A 332 -5.51 31.51 -28.94
CA GLU A 332 -4.74 32.70 -28.58
C GLU A 332 -4.75 32.96 -27.08
N ARG A 333 -3.57 33.26 -26.53
CA ARG A 333 -3.36 33.67 -25.13
C ARG A 333 -4.36 34.71 -24.62
N LYS A 334 -4.77 35.66 -25.47
CA LYS A 334 -5.67 36.77 -25.10
C LYS A 334 -7.10 36.33 -24.78
N ALA A 335 -7.49 35.13 -25.23
CA ALA A 335 -8.80 34.56 -24.94
C ALA A 335 -8.91 33.99 -23.51
N PHE A 336 -7.76 33.78 -22.84
CA PHE A 336 -7.72 33.21 -21.49
C PHE A 336 -7.63 34.26 -20.39
N HIS A 337 -8.43 34.06 -19.34
CA HIS A 337 -8.14 34.61 -18.03
C HIS A 337 -7.03 33.77 -17.38
N THR A 338 -5.86 34.38 -17.25
CA THR A 338 -4.63 33.69 -16.81
C THR A 338 -4.39 33.92 -15.33
N TYR A 339 -4.20 32.85 -14.57
CA TYR A 339 -3.79 32.88 -13.17
C TYR A 339 -2.40 32.24 -13.03
N PHE A 340 -1.45 33.00 -12.53
CA PHE A 340 -0.15 32.47 -12.10
C PHE A 340 -0.15 32.31 -10.59
N VAL A 341 0.14 31.09 -10.14
CA VAL A 341 0.26 30.78 -8.71
C VAL A 341 1.71 30.51 -8.40
N ASP A 342 2.29 31.31 -7.50
CA ASP A 342 3.67 31.10 -7.07
C ASP A 342 3.94 31.67 -5.67
N HIS A 343 5.03 31.20 -5.06
CA HIS A 343 5.61 31.79 -3.85
C HIS A 343 6.65 32.86 -4.18
N ASN A 344 7.23 32.87 -5.39
CA ASN A 344 8.26 33.83 -5.76
C ASN A 344 7.66 35.10 -6.39
N THR A 345 7.53 36.15 -5.57
CA THR A 345 7.00 37.46 -6.00
C THR A 345 7.95 38.22 -6.95
N SER A 346 9.21 37.79 -7.10
CA SER A 346 10.16 38.40 -8.04
C SER A 346 9.69 38.30 -9.49
N VAL A 347 8.85 37.29 -9.77
CA VAL A 347 8.25 37.02 -11.09
C VAL A 347 7.03 37.91 -11.38
N LEU A 348 6.50 38.61 -10.37
CA LEU A 348 5.32 39.49 -10.50
C LEU A 348 5.53 40.59 -11.57
N LEU A 349 6.72 41.20 -11.61
CA LEU A 349 6.99 42.37 -12.44
C LEU A 349 7.03 42.06 -13.94
N SER A 350 7.34 40.82 -14.34
CA SER A 350 7.44 40.42 -15.75
C SER A 350 6.08 40.08 -16.38
N TYR A 351 5.06 39.74 -15.57
CA TYR A 351 3.75 39.27 -16.07
C TYR A 351 2.57 40.19 -15.77
N VAL A 352 2.49 40.79 -14.58
CA VAL A 352 1.31 41.56 -14.14
C VAL A 352 1.09 42.84 -14.97
N LYS A 353 2.09 43.27 -15.74
CA LYS A 353 1.96 44.39 -16.68
C LYS A 353 1.11 44.07 -17.92
N LYS A 354 0.71 42.81 -18.14
CA LYS A 354 -0.10 42.41 -19.30
C LYS A 354 -1.57 42.24 -18.89
N PRO A 355 -2.53 42.75 -19.68
CA PRO A 355 -3.95 42.59 -19.38
C PRO A 355 -4.36 41.12 -19.39
N GLY A 356 -5.30 40.76 -18.51
CA GLY A 356 -5.84 39.40 -18.39
C GLY A 356 -4.99 38.42 -17.59
N ILE A 357 -3.94 38.90 -16.90
CA ILE A 357 -3.13 38.09 -15.98
C ILE A 357 -3.38 38.51 -14.54
N THR A 358 -3.65 37.53 -13.68
CA THR A 358 -3.72 37.67 -12.24
C THR A 358 -2.61 36.82 -11.60
N PHE A 359 -1.88 37.39 -10.65
CA PHE A 359 -0.92 36.64 -9.84
C PHE A 359 -1.55 36.31 -8.48
N VAL A 360 -1.36 35.08 -8.02
CA VAL A 360 -1.89 34.52 -6.78
C VAL A 360 -0.71 34.04 -5.97
N TYR A 361 -0.51 34.65 -4.81
CA TYR A 361 0.59 34.28 -3.93
C TYR A 361 0.23 33.03 -3.13
N HIS A 362 1.01 31.97 -3.26
CA HIS A 362 0.85 30.76 -2.45
C HIS A 362 2.20 30.34 -1.84
N PRO A 363 2.45 30.66 -0.56
CA PRO A 363 3.73 30.38 0.09
C PRO A 363 4.00 28.88 0.25
N GLY A 364 2.95 28.04 0.23
CA GLY A 364 3.07 26.58 0.33
C GLY A 364 3.91 25.96 -0.78
N LEU A 365 4.00 26.60 -1.96
CA LEU A 365 4.81 26.14 -3.09
C LEU A 365 6.32 26.24 -2.86
N ALA A 366 6.78 26.96 -1.84
CA ALA A 366 8.21 27.07 -1.53
C ALA A 366 8.83 25.75 -1.00
N GLY A 367 7.99 24.76 -0.69
CA GLY A 367 8.39 23.47 -0.14
C GLY A 367 9.03 23.55 1.26
N ILE A 368 9.39 22.39 1.81
CA ILE A 368 9.96 22.27 3.18
C ILE A 368 11.30 23.01 3.31
N LYS A 369 12.05 23.20 2.22
CA LYS A 369 13.37 23.85 2.23
C LYS A 369 13.31 25.33 2.60
N ALA A 370 12.21 26.03 2.35
CA ALA A 370 12.09 27.45 2.70
C ALA A 370 11.66 27.70 4.17
N GLN A 371 10.98 26.74 4.80
CA GLN A 371 10.56 26.88 6.21
C GLN A 371 11.73 26.83 7.21
N VAL A 372 12.87 26.24 6.82
CA VAL A 372 14.07 26.16 7.69
C VAL A 372 14.87 27.47 7.71
N ASN A 373 14.64 28.36 6.74
CA ASN A 373 15.38 29.63 6.63
C ASN A 373 14.66 30.84 7.23
N VAL A 374 13.49 30.65 7.87
CA VAL A 374 12.89 31.71 8.70
C VAL A 374 13.55 31.64 10.08
N THR A 375 14.76 32.16 10.17
CA THR A 375 15.32 32.58 11.46
C THR A 375 14.41 33.66 12.01
N THR A 376 13.71 33.34 13.10
CA THR A 376 13.06 34.30 14.00
C THR A 376 14.08 35.34 14.46
N ASP A 377 14.10 36.49 13.81
CA ASP A 377 14.52 37.74 14.42
C ASP A 377 13.91 38.91 13.63
N GLY A 378 12.99 39.63 14.27
CA GLY A 378 12.29 40.76 13.66
C GLY A 378 10.84 40.81 14.11
N GLU A 379 10.61 41.37 15.30
CA GLU A 379 9.29 41.79 15.79
C GLU A 379 8.54 42.57 14.71
N THR A 380 7.49 41.98 14.15
CA THR A 380 6.43 42.71 13.47
C THR A 380 5.12 42.17 14.02
N GLU A 381 4.33 43.05 14.62
CA GLU A 381 3.08 42.73 15.32
C GLU A 381 2.14 41.86 14.46
N PRO A 382 1.44 40.87 15.05
CA PRO A 382 0.56 40.00 14.31
C PRO A 382 -0.65 40.81 13.83
N TYR A 383 -0.70 41.07 12.52
CA TYR A 383 -1.88 41.61 11.88
C TYR A 383 -3.04 40.62 12.09
N VAL A 384 -4.06 41.11 12.79
CA VAL A 384 -5.31 40.40 13.10
C VAL A 384 -6.09 40.19 11.80
N GLY A 385 -6.21 38.93 11.37
CA GLY A 385 -7.07 38.54 10.24
C GLY A 385 -6.67 37.24 9.54
N ASP A 386 -6.22 36.22 10.27
CA ASP A 386 -5.77 34.95 9.67
C ASP A 386 -6.96 33.98 9.48
N GLU A 387 -7.93 34.39 8.65
CA GLU A 387 -8.62 33.39 7.83
C GLU A 387 -7.61 32.97 6.77
N GLY A 388 -6.82 31.94 7.08
CA GLY A 388 -5.75 31.47 6.19
C GLY A 388 -6.28 31.27 4.77
N PHE A 389 -5.54 31.77 3.77
CA PHE A 389 -5.91 31.63 2.36
C PHE A 389 -6.02 30.15 1.97
N ASP A 390 -7.26 29.67 1.83
CA ASP A 390 -7.55 28.32 1.38
C ASP A 390 -7.37 28.26 -0.15
N PHE A 391 -6.20 27.78 -0.55
CA PHE A 391 -5.81 27.65 -1.95
C PHE A 391 -6.74 26.70 -2.73
N HIS A 392 -7.24 25.64 -2.09
CA HIS A 392 -8.14 24.67 -2.71
C HIS A 392 -9.53 25.28 -2.95
N ALA A 393 -10.08 25.98 -1.96
CA ALA A 393 -11.32 26.72 -2.11
C ALA A 393 -11.23 27.78 -3.21
N TRP A 394 -10.15 28.58 -3.20
CA TRP A 394 -9.90 29.59 -4.24
C TRP A 394 -9.84 28.97 -5.65
N PHE A 395 -9.13 27.85 -5.81
CA PHE A 395 -9.01 27.19 -7.11
C PHE A 395 -10.39 26.78 -7.60
N LYS A 396 -11.17 26.08 -6.75
CA LYS A 396 -12.52 25.61 -7.08
C LYS A 396 -13.43 26.76 -7.48
N GLU A 397 -13.45 27.87 -6.73
CA GLU A 397 -14.26 29.04 -7.03
C GLU A 397 -13.87 29.72 -8.36
N THR A 398 -12.58 29.67 -8.70
CA THR A 398 -12.05 30.25 -9.93
C THR A 398 -12.48 29.43 -11.16
N VAL A 399 -12.42 28.10 -11.07
CA VAL A 399 -12.63 27.20 -12.21
C VAL A 399 -14.07 26.74 -12.38
N GLN A 400 -14.90 26.70 -11.32
CA GLN A 400 -16.26 26.13 -11.39
C GLN A 400 -17.21 26.86 -12.37
N PHE A 401 -16.91 28.12 -12.68
CA PHE A 401 -17.70 28.94 -13.62
C PHE A 401 -17.03 29.09 -14.99
N ALA A 402 -15.89 28.44 -15.21
CA ALA A 402 -15.20 28.45 -16.49
C ALA A 402 -15.84 27.43 -17.43
N ASP A 403 -15.86 27.75 -18.73
CA ASP A 403 -16.37 26.83 -19.75
C ASP A 403 -15.28 25.86 -20.23
N PHE A 404 -14.02 26.25 -20.09
CA PHE A 404 -12.84 25.46 -20.45
C PHE A 404 -11.64 25.85 -19.58
N VAL A 405 -10.97 24.86 -18.99
CA VAL A 405 -9.85 25.08 -18.06
C VAL A 405 -8.61 24.30 -18.48
N VAL A 406 -7.51 25.05 -18.63
CA VAL A 406 -6.18 24.49 -18.81
C VAL A 406 -5.40 24.66 -17.50
N LEU A 407 -4.92 23.56 -16.96
CA LEU A 407 -4.07 23.54 -15.77
C LEU A 407 -2.65 23.16 -16.16
N LYS A 408 -1.67 23.92 -15.71
CA LYS A 408 -0.25 23.61 -15.88
C LYS A 408 0.42 23.63 -14.51
N MET A 409 1.22 22.60 -14.22
CA MET A 409 1.93 22.47 -12.94
C MET A 409 3.15 21.56 -13.05
N ASN A 410 4.06 21.68 -12.08
CA ASN A 410 5.12 20.71 -11.86
C ASN A 410 4.59 19.53 -11.01
N ALA A 411 5.28 18.39 -11.05
CA ALA A 411 5.01 17.22 -10.21
C ALA A 411 5.94 17.26 -8.97
N GLY A 412 5.97 18.39 -8.28
CA GLY A 412 6.61 18.50 -6.98
C GLY A 412 5.74 17.92 -5.87
N ASN A 413 6.30 17.77 -4.67
CA ASN A 413 5.58 17.17 -3.53
C ASN A 413 4.34 17.97 -3.15
N VAL A 414 4.40 19.31 -3.26
CA VAL A 414 3.29 20.20 -2.91
C VAL A 414 2.21 20.16 -3.99
N GLU A 415 2.61 20.20 -5.26
CA GLU A 415 1.73 20.18 -6.41
C GLU A 415 1.02 18.84 -6.57
N LEU A 416 1.71 17.72 -6.34
CA LEU A 416 1.08 16.39 -6.34
C LEU A 416 0.11 16.20 -5.18
N LYS A 417 0.42 16.79 -4.01
CA LYS A 417 -0.53 16.84 -2.89
C LYS A 417 -1.78 17.64 -3.28
N PHE A 418 -1.60 18.81 -3.88
CA PHE A 418 -2.71 19.61 -4.38
C PHE A 418 -3.53 18.87 -5.44
N LEU A 419 -2.89 18.21 -6.41
CA LEU A 419 -3.56 17.39 -7.41
C LEU A 419 -4.38 16.27 -6.75
N THR A 420 -3.86 15.67 -5.67
CA THR A 420 -4.59 14.69 -4.87
C THR A 420 -5.84 15.30 -4.22
N GLU A 421 -5.72 16.48 -3.61
CA GLU A 421 -6.86 17.22 -3.03
C GLU A 421 -7.92 17.58 -4.09
N LEU A 422 -7.53 17.86 -5.34
CA LEU A 422 -8.46 18.07 -6.45
C LEU A 422 -9.27 16.82 -6.79
N PHE A 423 -8.68 15.63 -6.70
CA PHE A 423 -9.40 14.38 -6.89
C PHE A 423 -10.32 14.04 -5.72
N GLU A 424 -9.86 14.23 -4.48
CA GLU A 424 -10.65 13.99 -3.28
C GLU A 424 -11.90 14.88 -3.21
N SER A 425 -11.74 16.14 -3.59
CA SER A 425 -12.83 17.13 -3.60
C SER A 425 -13.71 17.09 -4.84
N GLY A 426 -13.29 16.37 -5.89
CA GLY A 426 -13.92 16.39 -7.21
C GLY A 426 -13.69 17.66 -8.02
N ALA A 427 -12.87 18.61 -7.55
CA ALA A 427 -12.55 19.82 -8.30
C ALA A 427 -11.78 19.54 -9.60
N ILE A 428 -11.13 18.38 -9.71
CA ILE A 428 -10.52 17.91 -10.97
C ILE A 428 -11.52 17.81 -12.13
N CYS A 429 -12.83 17.67 -11.83
CA CYS A 429 -13.89 17.62 -12.83
C CYS A 429 -14.10 18.91 -13.60
N PHE A 430 -13.50 20.02 -13.15
CA PHE A 430 -13.52 21.30 -13.85
C PHE A 430 -12.27 21.52 -14.72
N VAL A 431 -11.30 20.60 -14.71
CA VAL A 431 -10.06 20.71 -15.47
C VAL A 431 -10.19 19.91 -16.75
N ASP A 432 -10.16 20.59 -17.90
CA ASP A 432 -10.31 19.96 -19.21
C ASP A 432 -8.98 19.46 -19.77
N GLU A 433 -7.89 20.20 -19.57
CA GLU A 433 -6.58 19.84 -20.13
C GLU A 433 -5.47 20.13 -19.10
N LEU A 434 -4.62 19.12 -18.84
CA LEU A 434 -3.57 19.18 -17.84
C LEU A 434 -2.19 19.07 -18.50
N PHE A 435 -1.29 19.99 -18.18
CA PHE A 435 0.13 19.95 -18.54
C PHE A 435 0.94 19.71 -17.28
N LEU A 436 1.50 18.51 -17.15
CA LEU A 436 2.28 18.13 -15.98
C LEU A 436 3.75 17.96 -16.39
N HIS A 437 4.63 18.72 -15.73
CA HIS A 437 6.07 18.47 -15.81
C HIS A 437 6.48 17.54 -14.69
N CYS A 438 7.19 16.46 -15.02
CA CYS A 438 7.61 15.46 -14.07
C CYS A 438 8.98 14.94 -14.48
N SER A 439 10.00 15.19 -13.66
CA SER A 439 11.38 14.77 -13.94
C SER A 439 11.80 13.65 -12.98
N GLY A 440 11.85 12.42 -13.48
CA GLY A 440 12.40 11.28 -12.74
C GLY A 440 11.40 10.60 -11.80
N SER A 441 11.77 10.46 -10.53
CA SER A 441 10.97 9.79 -9.50
C SER A 441 10.62 10.80 -8.40
N VAL A 442 9.34 10.91 -8.03
CA VAL A 442 8.86 11.94 -7.11
C VAL A 442 8.50 11.35 -5.74
N ASP A 443 8.95 12.00 -4.67
CA ASP A 443 8.60 11.64 -3.30
C ASP A 443 7.17 12.12 -2.96
N ALA A 444 6.16 11.34 -3.34
CA ALA A 444 4.75 11.61 -3.03
C ALA A 444 4.37 11.40 -1.54
N GLY A 445 5.30 11.63 -0.61
CA GLY A 445 5.10 11.47 0.84
C GLY A 445 5.04 10.01 1.33
N GLY A 446 5.39 9.03 0.49
CA GLY A 446 5.53 7.61 0.83
C GLY A 446 6.99 7.17 1.04
N ALA A 447 7.21 5.94 1.51
CA ALA A 447 8.54 5.40 1.82
C ALA A 447 9.46 5.14 0.60
N MET A 448 8.94 5.26 -0.63
CA MET A 448 9.71 5.15 -1.88
C MET A 448 9.13 6.10 -2.95
N PRO A 449 9.99 6.66 -3.82
CA PRO A 449 9.57 7.61 -4.85
C PRO A 449 8.70 6.95 -5.94
N VAL A 450 7.69 7.67 -6.39
CA VAL A 450 6.73 7.28 -7.44
C VAL A 450 7.30 7.62 -8.81
N ASP A 451 7.25 6.70 -9.77
CA ASP A 451 7.68 6.95 -11.16
C ASP A 451 6.69 7.90 -11.85
N CYS A 452 7.21 8.93 -12.54
CA CYS A 452 6.42 9.84 -13.37
C CYS A 452 5.54 9.10 -14.37
N MET A 453 6.01 7.99 -14.94
CA MET A 453 5.22 7.21 -15.90
C MET A 453 3.95 6.62 -15.28
N ASP A 454 4.02 6.21 -14.01
CA ASP A 454 2.88 5.67 -13.28
C ASP A 454 1.86 6.78 -12.98
N ILE A 455 2.34 8.00 -12.65
CA ILE A 455 1.48 9.18 -12.47
C ILE A 455 0.71 9.49 -13.76
N PHE A 456 1.42 9.60 -14.90
CA PHE A 456 0.77 9.87 -16.19
C PHE A 456 -0.20 8.76 -16.60
N GLY A 457 0.19 7.49 -16.42
CA GLY A 457 -0.67 6.34 -16.70
C GLY A 457 -1.96 6.39 -15.88
N SER A 458 -1.85 6.65 -14.58
CA SER A 458 -3.00 6.74 -13.67
C SER A 458 -3.94 7.91 -13.98
N LEU A 459 -3.40 9.06 -14.40
CA LEU A 459 -4.23 10.22 -14.75
C LEU A 459 -5.04 9.93 -16.02
N ARG A 460 -4.40 9.36 -17.05
CA ARG A 460 -5.07 9.02 -18.32
C ARG A 460 -6.11 7.92 -18.16
N SER A 461 -5.82 6.89 -17.35
CA SER A 461 -6.80 5.82 -17.07
C SER A 461 -8.01 6.32 -16.30
N SER A 462 -7.81 7.33 -15.44
CA SER A 462 -8.90 8.05 -14.76
C SER A 462 -9.70 8.98 -15.68
N GLY A 463 -9.26 9.19 -16.93
CA GLY A 463 -9.94 10.03 -17.92
C GLY A 463 -9.46 11.49 -17.97
N VAL A 464 -8.38 11.82 -17.27
CA VAL A 464 -7.75 13.16 -17.35
C VAL A 464 -6.95 13.28 -18.64
N PHE A 465 -7.20 14.35 -19.40
CA PHE A 465 -6.48 14.67 -20.62
C PHE A 465 -5.13 15.35 -20.28
N VAL A 466 -4.15 14.53 -19.88
CA VAL A 466 -2.82 14.98 -19.45
C VAL A 466 -1.72 14.84 -20.51
N HIS A 467 -0.97 15.92 -20.71
CA HIS A 467 0.22 16.02 -21.55
C HIS A 467 1.51 16.02 -20.73
N GLN A 468 2.55 15.37 -21.25
CA GLN A 468 3.89 15.42 -20.68
C GLN A 468 4.59 16.71 -21.10
N TRP A 469 4.80 17.61 -20.15
CA TRP A 469 5.54 18.85 -20.36
C TRP A 469 6.99 18.68 -19.88
N TRP A 470 7.97 19.04 -20.72
CA TRP A 470 9.41 18.83 -20.49
C TRP A 470 10.23 20.13 -20.39
N GLY A 471 9.54 21.27 -20.19
CA GLY A 471 10.18 22.59 -20.09
C GLY A 471 10.89 23.07 -21.37
N ASP A 472 11.30 24.35 -21.36
CA ASP A 472 11.96 25.04 -22.48
C ASP A 472 13.49 24.88 -22.50
N GLY A 473 14.04 23.97 -21.68
CA GLY A 473 15.47 23.67 -21.68
C GLY A 473 15.89 22.90 -22.93
N ASN A 474 16.73 23.53 -23.76
CA ASN A 474 17.53 22.84 -24.77
C ASN A 474 18.56 21.93 -24.06
N PRO A 475 18.79 20.70 -24.53
CA PRO A 475 19.80 19.80 -23.95
C PRO A 475 21.26 20.16 -24.32
N VAL A 476 21.57 21.42 -24.68
CA VAL A 476 22.87 21.78 -25.29
C VAL A 476 23.82 22.58 -24.38
N ASP A 477 23.37 23.13 -23.25
CA ASP A 477 24.26 23.96 -22.41
C ASP A 477 24.78 23.24 -21.14
N VAL A 478 25.23 21.98 -21.29
CA VAL A 478 26.14 21.36 -20.33
C VAL A 478 27.24 20.63 -21.12
N LEU A 479 28.25 21.39 -21.54
CA LEU A 479 29.61 20.91 -21.80
C LEU A 479 30.60 22.00 -21.39
#